data_AF-A0A928R7G0-F1
#
_entry.id   AF-A0A928R7G0-F1
#
_cell.length_a   1.000
_cell.length_b   1.000
_cell.length_c   1.000
_cell.angle_alpha   90.00
_cell.angle_beta   90.00
_cell.angle_gamma   90.00
#
_symmetry.space_group_name_H-M   'P 1'
#
loop_
_entity.id
_entity.type
_entity.pdbx_description
1 polymer ?
#
loop_
_entity_poly.entity_id
_entity_poly.type
_entity_poly.pdbx_seq_one_letter_code
_entity_poly.pdbx_strand_id
1 'polypeptide(L)'
;MQKLDVSFEFYFNVFNSGQKGKISQESFSGYISRAFRELDTFCSCNFDNDEKTKEKVKLCVCEIAELLYLSSDSGFVKSENIDGYSVTYSDSKEFEKELRRIVLKRLGNTGILFAGV
;
A
#
# COMPACT_ATOMS: atom_id res chain seq x y z
N MET A 1 15.45 0.89 -10.33
CA MET A 1 14.19 1.44 -9.79
C MET A 1 14.51 2.53 -8.79
N GLN A 2 14.11 3.78 -9.03
CA GLN A 2 14.32 4.87 -8.07
C GLN A 2 13.33 4.65 -6.90
N LYS A 3 13.82 4.16 -5.77
CA LYS A 3 12.99 3.97 -4.58
C LYS A 3 12.65 5.34 -4.01
N LEU A 4 11.35 5.63 -3.87
CA LEU A 4 10.90 6.84 -3.21
C LEU A 4 11.03 6.63 -1.70
N ASP A 5 11.69 7.55 -0.99
CA ASP A 5 11.77 7.44 0.47
C ASP A 5 10.41 7.77 1.08
N VAL A 6 9.80 6.75 1.71
CA VAL A 6 8.55 6.86 2.48
C VAL A 6 8.92 6.64 3.94
N SER A 7 9.01 7.74 4.69
CA SER A 7 9.35 7.71 6.10
C SER A 7 8.12 7.38 6.98
N PHE A 8 8.34 6.81 8.16
CA PHE A 8 7.25 6.49 9.09
C PHE A 8 6.45 7.72 9.52
N GLU A 9 7.11 8.88 9.64
CA GLU A 9 6.43 10.16 9.91
C GLU A 9 5.42 10.53 8.82
N PHE A 10 5.71 10.24 7.54
CA PHE A 10 4.76 10.49 6.46
C PHE A 10 3.55 9.57 6.60
N TYR A 11 3.78 8.28 6.88
CA TYR A 11 2.71 7.33 7.12
C TYR A 11 1.82 7.75 8.30
N PHE A 12 2.42 8.17 9.41
CA PHE A 12 1.68 8.55 10.60
C PHE A 12 0.95 9.90 10.43
N ASN A 13 1.67 10.95 10.03
CA ASN A 13 1.13 12.31 10.00
C ASN A 13 0.30 12.61 8.74
N VAL A 14 0.70 12.09 7.58
CA VAL A 14 0.05 12.41 6.30
C VAL A 14 -0.98 11.36 5.93
N PHE A 15 -0.61 10.08 5.93
CA PHE A 15 -1.52 9.02 5.52
C PHE A 15 -2.60 8.75 6.59
N ASN A 16 -2.21 8.56 7.85
CA ASN A 16 -3.14 8.32 8.96
C ASN A 16 -3.66 9.59 9.64
N SER A 17 -3.27 10.78 9.17
CA SER A 17 -3.69 12.06 9.79
C SER A 17 -3.44 12.12 11.31
N GLY A 18 -2.35 11.51 11.78
CA GLY A 18 -1.98 11.43 13.19
C GLY A 18 -2.71 10.35 14.00
N GLN A 19 -3.49 9.49 13.35
CA GLN A 19 -4.15 8.35 14.00
C GLN A 19 -3.20 7.15 14.13
N LYS A 20 -3.51 6.27 15.09
CA LYS A 20 -2.76 5.03 15.30
C LYS A 20 -2.86 4.15 14.05
N GLY A 21 -1.76 4.07 13.30
CA GLY A 21 -1.64 3.19 12.15
C GLY A 21 -1.67 1.71 12.54
N LYS A 22 -2.03 0.85 11.59
CA LYS A 22 -2.05 -0.60 11.80
C LYS A 22 -0.65 -1.19 11.88
N ILE A 23 0.33 -0.56 11.24
CA ILE A 23 1.71 -1.05 11.15
C ILE A 23 2.60 -0.36 12.18
N SER A 24 3.28 -1.14 13.01
CA SER A 24 4.32 -0.64 13.92
C SER A 24 5.57 -0.19 13.17
N GLN A 25 6.29 0.80 13.71
CA GLN A 25 7.51 1.35 13.10
C GLN A 25 8.59 0.29 12.79
N GLU A 26 8.73 -0.73 13.64
CA GLU A 26 9.67 -1.85 13.45
C GLU A 26 9.40 -2.66 12.17
N SER A 27 8.12 -2.92 11.87
CA SER A 27 7.70 -3.72 10.72
C SER A 27 7.46 -2.87 9.47
N PHE A 28 7.31 -1.55 9.64
CA PHE A 28 6.99 -0.60 8.58
C PHE A 28 7.94 -0.71 7.38
N SER A 29 9.25 -0.72 7.61
CA SER A 29 10.26 -0.78 6.55
C SER A 29 10.12 -2.04 5.67
N GLY A 30 9.77 -3.17 6.29
CA GLY A 30 9.53 -4.45 5.61
C GLY A 30 8.29 -4.40 4.73
N TYR A 31 7.17 -3.89 5.27
CA TYR A 31 5.92 -3.77 4.51
C TYR A 31 6.01 -2.75 3.38
N ILE A 32 6.67 -1.62 3.58
CA ILE A 32 6.93 -0.63 2.51
C ILE A 32 7.76 -1.25 1.39
N SER A 33 8.81 -2.00 1.72
CA SER A 33 9.65 -2.66 0.71
C SER A 33 8.86 -3.67 -0.13
N ARG A 34 7.93 -4.41 0.50
CA ARG A 34 7.02 -5.32 -0.19
C ARG A 34 6.01 -4.56 -1.04
N ALA A 35 5.40 -3.51 -0.50
CA ALA A 35 4.44 -2.66 -1.21
C ALA A 35 5.04 -2.03 -2.48
N PHE A 36 6.30 -1.59 -2.45
CA PHE A 36 7.01 -1.12 -3.64
C PHE A 36 7.15 -2.20 -4.70
N ARG A 37 7.45 -3.44 -4.31
CA ARG A 37 7.58 -4.57 -5.23
C ARG A 37 6.25 -4.89 -5.90
N GLU A 38 5.16 -4.87 -5.15
CA GLU A 38 3.82 -5.05 -5.72
C GLU A 38 3.50 -3.91 -6.68
N LEU A 39 3.75 -2.66 -6.29
CA LEU A 39 3.48 -1.48 -7.12
C LEU A 39 4.28 -1.48 -8.43
N ASP A 40 5.53 -1.95 -8.41
CA ASP A 40 6.39 -2.10 -9.61
C ASP A 40 5.71 -2.91 -10.71
N THR A 41 4.92 -3.92 -10.34
CA THR A 41 4.20 -4.76 -11.31
C THR A 41 3.07 -4.01 -12.04
N PHE A 42 2.53 -2.95 -11.43
CA PHE A 42 1.43 -2.16 -12.00
C PHE A 42 1.88 -0.88 -12.68
N CYS A 43 3.10 -0.40 -12.38
CA CYS A 43 3.64 0.84 -12.93
C CYS A 43 5.16 0.78 -12.97
N SER A 44 5.75 0.94 -14.16
CA SER A 44 7.17 1.28 -14.27
C SER A 44 7.31 2.75 -13.93
N CYS A 45 7.53 2.97 -12.65
CA CYS A 45 7.48 4.28 -12.06
C CYS A 45 8.71 5.12 -12.46
N ASN A 46 8.64 5.81 -13.59
CA ASN A 46 9.54 6.93 -13.87
C ASN A 46 8.89 8.19 -13.27
N PHE A 47 9.10 8.38 -11.97
CA PHE A 47 8.59 9.55 -11.26
C PHE A 47 9.34 10.78 -11.77
N ASP A 48 8.81 11.42 -12.80
CA ASP A 48 9.26 12.75 -13.20
C ASP A 48 9.18 13.70 -11.99
N ASN A 49 9.82 14.87 -12.05
CA ASN A 49 10.02 15.74 -10.88
C ASN A 49 8.74 16.39 -10.31
N ASP A 50 7.57 15.89 -10.67
CA ASP A 50 6.28 16.30 -10.14
C ASP A 50 6.07 15.79 -8.70
N GLU A 51 6.16 16.71 -7.74
CA GLU A 51 6.00 16.42 -6.31
C GLU A 51 4.61 15.85 -5.98
N LYS A 52 3.57 16.29 -6.71
CA LYS A 52 2.19 15.78 -6.52
C LYS A 52 2.07 14.30 -6.88
N THR A 53 2.75 13.88 -7.95
CA THR A 53 2.80 12.47 -8.36
C THR A 53 3.57 11.65 -7.35
N LYS A 54 4.73 12.14 -6.88
CA LYS A 54 5.51 11.50 -5.81
C LYS A 54 4.66 11.32 -4.55
N GLU A 55 3.93 12.34 -4.11
CA GLU A 55 3.07 12.25 -2.93
C GLU A 55 1.97 11.19 -3.09
N LYS A 56 1.25 11.17 -4.23
CA LYS A 56 0.22 10.16 -4.51
C LYS A 56 0.78 8.74 -4.49
N VAL A 57 2.01 8.55 -4.95
CA VAL A 57 2.71 7.28 -4.89
C VAL A 57 3.04 6.91 -3.45
N LYS A 58 3.57 7.83 -2.63
CA LYS A 58 3.82 7.57 -1.20
C LYS A 58 2.54 7.12 -0.50
N LEU A 59 1.42 7.78 -0.78
CA LEU A 59 0.11 7.40 -0.25
C LEU A 59 -0.33 6.01 -0.73
N CYS A 60 -0.14 5.70 -2.01
CA CYS A 60 -0.45 4.39 -2.59
C CYS A 60 0.36 3.27 -1.93
N VAL A 61 1.66 3.49 -1.71
CA VAL A 61 2.54 2.51 -1.06
C VAL A 61 2.13 2.29 0.39
N CYS A 62 1.74 3.33 1.12
CA CYS A 62 1.20 3.19 2.49
C CYS A 62 -0.08 2.35 2.50
N GLU A 63 -0.99 2.58 1.56
CA GLU A 63 -2.27 1.85 1.46
C GLU A 63 -2.05 0.36 1.13
N ILE A 64 -1.10 0.05 0.22
CA ILE A 64 -0.68 -1.33 -0.08
C ILE A 64 0.02 -1.98 1.12
N ALA A 65 0.86 -1.24 1.85
CA ALA A 65 1.52 -1.76 3.04
C ALA A 65 0.51 -2.17 4.11
N GLU A 66 -0.56 -1.38 4.32
CA GLU A 66 -1.64 -1.76 5.25
C GLU A 66 -2.43 -2.97 4.75
N LEU A 67 -2.69 -3.06 3.44
CA LEU A 67 -3.32 -4.23 2.84
C LEU A 67 -2.49 -5.51 3.10
N LEU A 68 -1.17 -5.43 2.89
CA LEU A 68 -0.23 -6.53 3.16
C LEU A 68 -0.17 -6.90 4.64
N TYR A 69 -0.27 -5.92 5.54
CA TYR A 69 -0.36 -6.17 6.97
C TYR A 69 -1.65 -6.92 7.30
N LEU A 70 -2.80 -6.44 6.83
CA LEU A 70 -4.11 -7.07 7.04
C LEU A 70 -4.15 -8.49 6.46
N SER A 71 -3.57 -8.71 5.29
CA SER A 71 -3.53 -10.03 4.66
C SER A 71 -2.60 -11.00 5.39
N SER A 72 -1.50 -10.50 5.99
CA SER A 72 -0.57 -11.31 6.79
C SER A 72 -1.15 -11.62 8.19
N ASP A 73 -1.81 -10.65 8.81
CA ASP A 73 -2.39 -10.76 10.15
C ASP A 73 -3.65 -11.65 10.18
N SER A 74 -4.45 -11.62 9.09
CA SER A 74 -5.62 -12.51 8.91
C SER A 74 -5.26 -14.01 8.88
N GLY A 75 -3.97 -14.36 8.77
CA GLY A 75 -3.49 -15.74 8.87
C GLY A 75 -3.02 -16.16 10.27
N PHE A 76 -2.88 -15.22 11.22
CA PHE A 76 -2.19 -15.49 12.50
C PHE A 76 -3.06 -15.35 13.76
N VAL A 77 -4.30 -14.84 13.67
CA VAL A 77 -5.16 -14.69 14.86
C VAL A 77 -6.32 -15.70 14.84
N LYS A 78 -6.04 -16.89 15.40
CA LYS A 78 -7.02 -17.55 16.27
C LYS A 78 -7.15 -16.67 17.51
N SER A 79 -8.38 -16.26 17.86
CA SER A 79 -8.79 -15.51 19.07
C SER A 79 -8.13 -14.14 19.24
N GLU A 80 -8.81 -13.00 19.15
CA GLU A 80 -10.09 -12.61 19.73
C GLU A 80 -10.78 -11.52 18.88
N ASN A 81 -12.11 -11.51 18.93
CA ASN A 81 -12.99 -10.50 18.35
C ASN A 81 -12.50 -9.06 18.54
N ILE A 82 -12.17 -8.36 17.46
CA ILE A 82 -12.33 -6.90 17.37
C ILE A 82 -12.79 -6.54 15.95
N ASP A 83 -14.08 -6.27 15.84
CA ASP A 83 -14.73 -5.43 14.82
C ASP A 83 -14.45 -5.74 13.32
N GLY A 84 -15.04 -6.83 12.83
CA GLY A 84 -16.01 -6.69 11.73
C GLY A 84 -15.56 -6.53 10.28
N TYR A 85 -14.27 -6.63 9.92
CA TYR A 85 -13.89 -6.80 8.50
C TYR A 85 -12.58 -7.57 8.32
N SER A 86 -12.58 -8.85 8.68
CA SER A 86 -11.53 -9.80 8.29
C SER A 86 -11.80 -10.28 6.87
N VAL A 87 -11.22 -9.62 5.86
CA VAL A 87 -11.13 -10.21 4.53
C VAL A 87 -9.99 -11.23 4.58
N THR A 88 -10.35 -12.49 4.82
CA THR A 88 -9.40 -13.59 4.63
C THR A 88 -9.08 -13.68 3.15
N TYR A 89 -7.96 -13.08 2.72
CA TYR A 89 -7.39 -13.21 1.37
C TYR A 89 -6.87 -14.65 1.17
N SER A 90 -7.78 -15.61 1.24
CA SER A 90 -7.52 -17.03 0.96
C SER A 90 -7.29 -17.27 -0.54
N ASP A 91 -7.72 -16.30 -1.36
CA ASP A 91 -7.65 -16.34 -2.81
C ASP A 91 -6.75 -15.19 -3.30
N SER A 92 -5.62 -15.54 -3.93
CA SER A 92 -4.66 -14.56 -4.47
C SER A 92 -5.32 -13.57 -5.42
N LYS A 93 -6.41 -13.94 -6.12
CA LYS A 93 -7.08 -13.04 -7.06
C LYS A 93 -7.84 -11.92 -6.36
N GLU A 94 -8.39 -12.16 -5.17
CA GLU A 94 -9.08 -11.11 -4.40
C GLU A 94 -8.08 -10.08 -3.86
N PHE A 95 -6.88 -10.54 -3.46
CA PHE A 95 -5.78 -9.65 -3.09
C PHE A 95 -5.33 -8.80 -4.28
N GLU A 96 -5.09 -9.42 -5.43
CA GLU A 96 -4.70 -8.71 -6.66
C GLU A 96 -5.76 -7.69 -7.11
N LYS A 97 -7.06 -8.03 -6.99
CA LYS A 97 -8.17 -7.10 -7.29
C LYS A 97 -8.15 -5.88 -6.38
N GLU A 98 -8.01 -6.07 -5.08
CA GLU A 98 -8.00 -4.97 -4.12
C GLU A 98 -6.76 -4.09 -4.31
N LEU A 99 -5.60 -4.72 -4.53
CA LEU A 99 -4.37 -4.00 -4.84
C LEU A 99 -4.51 -3.18 -6.11
N ARG A 100 -5.07 -3.74 -7.19
CA ARG A 100 -5.38 -3.01 -8.42
C ARG A 100 -6.35 -1.86 -8.17
N ARG A 101 -7.35 -2.04 -7.32
CA ARG A 101 -8.32 -0.99 -6.96
C ARG A 101 -7.64 0.19 -6.25
N ILE A 102 -6.77 -0.08 -5.28
CA ILE A 102 -5.98 0.94 -4.56
C ILE A 102 -5.13 1.74 -5.56
N VAL A 103 -4.41 1.01 -6.41
CA VAL A 103 -3.55 1.59 -7.45
C VAL A 103 -4.36 2.47 -8.41
N LEU A 104 -5.51 2.00 -8.91
CA LEU A 104 -6.39 2.80 -9.77
C LEU A 104 -6.96 4.03 -9.05
N LYS A 105 -7.35 3.90 -7.78
CA LYS A 105 -7.93 4.99 -6.99
C LYS A 105 -6.93 6.12 -6.77
N ARG A 106 -5.66 5.80 -6.51
CA ARG A 106 -4.61 6.79 -6.23
C ARG A 106 -3.92 7.30 -7.49
N LEU A 107 -3.64 6.41 -8.44
CA LEU A 107 -2.80 6.68 -9.62
C LEU A 107 -3.57 6.65 -10.95
N GLY A 108 -4.84 6.21 -10.99
CA GLY A 108 -5.63 6.14 -12.23
C GLY A 108 -5.76 7.47 -12.96
N ASN A 109 -5.79 8.58 -12.22
CA ASN A 109 -5.84 9.93 -12.78
C ASN A 109 -4.47 10.56 -13.07
N THR A 110 -3.37 9.82 -12.85
CA THR A 110 -2.00 10.34 -13.04
C THR A 110 -1.36 9.91 -14.35
N GLY A 111 -1.98 9.01 -15.12
CA GLY A 111 -1.50 8.58 -16.44
C GLY A 111 -0.24 7.71 -16.44
N ILE A 112 0.32 7.39 -15.26
CA ILE A 112 1.52 6.55 -15.10
C ILE A 112 1.22 5.05 -15.02
N LEU A 113 -0.06 4.67 -14.88
CA LEU A 113 -0.43 3.26 -14.88
C LEU A 113 -0.15 2.67 -16.25
N PHE A 114 0.32 1.42 -16.28
CA PHE A 114 0.36 0.67 -17.53
C PHE A 114 -1.06 0.60 -18.09
N ALA A 115 -1.31 1.33 -19.19
CA ALA A 115 -2.47 1.12 -20.04
C ALA A 115 -2.33 -0.31 -20.56
N GLY A 116 -3.28 -1.17 -20.18
CA GLY A 116 -3.16 -2.62 -20.31
C GLY A 116 -2.67 -3.09 -21.68
N VAL A 117 -1.95 -4.20 -21.66
CA VAL A 117 -1.91 -5.12 -22.80
C VAL A 117 -3.08 -6.09 -22.63
#